data_AF-A0A9R0K3V2-F1
#
_entry.id   AF-A0A9R0K3V2-F1
#
_cell.length_a   1.000
_cell.length_b   1.000
_cell.length_c   1.000
_cell.angle_alpha   90.00
_cell.angle_beta   90.00
_cell.angle_gamma   90.00
#
_symmetry.space_group_name_H-M   'P 1'
#
loop_
_entity.id
_entity.type
_entity.pdbx_description
1 polymer ?
#
loop_
_entity_poly.entity_id
_entity_poly.type
_entity_poly.pdbx_seq_one_letter_code
_entity_poly.pdbx_strand_id
1 'polypeptide(L)'
;MFPQFSNFSFLFLSLLLITFTQIAKCDTQPSVIRLPTDFAGDAKLCSPEESSPKSCPVKCFRPDPVCGENGVTYWCGCADAYCSGTRVAKLGYCEVGSGGSGPLSGQAFLLVHLIWLIVLGFSVLCGLL
;
A
#
# COMPACT_ATOMS: atom_id res chain seq x y z
N MET A 1 14.65 -11.82 -50.23
CA MET A 1 13.20 -11.70 -50.02
C MET A 1 12.91 -11.76 -48.52
N PHE A 2 13.17 -10.68 -47.79
CA PHE A 2 12.88 -10.58 -46.33
C PHE A 2 12.30 -9.21 -45.88
N PRO A 3 11.52 -8.46 -46.69
CA PRO A 3 10.99 -7.17 -46.22
C PRO A 3 9.81 -7.31 -45.22
N GLN A 4 9.15 -8.48 -45.12
CA GLN A 4 7.99 -8.64 -44.24
C GLN A 4 8.32 -8.76 -42.75
N PHE A 5 9.41 -9.45 -42.39
CA PHE A 5 9.80 -9.65 -40.98
C PHE A 5 10.22 -8.34 -40.30
N SER A 6 10.88 -7.46 -41.06
CA SER A 6 11.30 -6.14 -40.60
C SER A 6 10.10 -5.28 -40.21
N ASN A 7 9.08 -5.20 -41.07
CA ASN A 7 7.86 -4.43 -40.79
C ASN A 7 7.07 -4.98 -39.59
N PHE A 8 6.95 -6.31 -39.46
CA PHE A 8 6.26 -6.92 -38.32
C PHE A 8 7.00 -6.67 -37.00
N SER A 9 8.34 -6.75 -37.02
CA SER A 9 9.18 -6.41 -35.87
C SER A 9 9.03 -4.93 -35.50
N PHE A 10 9.07 -4.00 -36.47
CA PHE A 10 8.85 -2.58 -36.22
C PHE A 10 7.46 -2.26 -35.69
N LEU A 11 6.41 -2.93 -36.18
CA LEU A 11 5.04 -2.77 -35.68
C LEU A 11 4.90 -3.29 -34.24
N PHE A 12 5.52 -4.43 -33.92
CA PHE A 12 5.53 -4.99 -32.58
C PHE A 12 6.31 -4.09 -31.61
N LEU A 13 7.47 -3.57 -32.02
CA LEU A 13 8.31 -2.66 -31.23
C LEU A 13 7.62 -1.31 -31.00
N SER A 14 6.93 -0.80 -32.02
CA SER A 14 6.08 0.40 -31.91
C SER A 14 4.92 0.18 -30.95
N LEU A 15 4.21 -0.95 -31.05
CA LEU A 15 3.13 -1.30 -30.13
C LEU A 15 3.63 -1.43 -28.68
N LEU A 16 4.81 -2.02 -28.48
CA LEU A 16 5.47 -2.16 -27.17
C LEU A 16 5.87 -0.79 -26.58
N LEU A 17 6.41 0.13 -27.40
CA LEU A 17 6.69 1.49 -26.96
C LEU A 17 5.40 2.26 -26.63
N ILE A 18 4.34 2.09 -27.42
CA ILE A 18 3.05 2.72 -27.17
C ILE A 18 2.47 2.20 -25.85
N THR A 19 2.49 0.89 -25.58
CA THR A 19 2.00 0.36 -24.30
C THR A 19 2.86 0.80 -23.11
N PHE A 20 4.19 0.82 -23.25
CA PHE A 20 5.08 1.33 -22.19
C PHE A 20 4.87 2.82 -21.90
N THR A 21 4.66 3.65 -22.93
CA THR A 21 4.37 5.08 -22.74
C THR A 21 3.01 5.32 -22.11
N GLN A 22 2.01 4.45 -22.35
CA GLN A 22 0.74 4.49 -21.61
C GLN A 22 0.91 4.11 -20.13
N ILE A 23 1.76 3.12 -19.83
CA ILE A 23 2.08 2.74 -18.44
C ILE A 23 2.86 3.85 -17.72
N ALA A 24 3.83 4.49 -18.39
CA ALA A 24 4.60 5.61 -17.85
C ALA A 24 3.79 6.92 -17.74
N LYS A 25 2.70 7.05 -18.52
CA LYS A 25 1.74 8.17 -18.44
C LYS A 25 0.66 7.94 -17.38
N CYS A 26 0.77 6.90 -16.57
CA CYS A 26 0.12 6.87 -15.26
C CYS A 26 0.89 7.82 -14.31
N ASP A 27 0.96 9.09 -14.71
CA ASP A 27 1.38 10.17 -13.84
C ASP A 27 0.23 10.42 -12.88
N THR A 28 0.42 9.91 -11.66
CA THR A 28 0.01 10.58 -10.44
C THR A 28 -1.42 11.13 -10.47
N GLN A 29 -2.42 10.25 -10.50
CA GLN A 29 -3.45 10.50 -9.50
C GLN A 29 -2.77 10.17 -8.16
N PRO A 30 -2.66 11.11 -7.21
CA PRO A 30 -2.63 10.68 -5.84
C PRO A 30 -4.01 10.05 -5.63
N SER A 31 -4.11 8.75 -5.89
CA SER A 31 -5.09 7.91 -5.23
C SER A 31 -4.71 7.96 -3.76
N VAL A 32 -5.02 9.08 -3.13
CA VAL A 32 -5.43 9.11 -1.75
C VAL A 32 -6.63 8.19 -1.75
N ILE A 33 -6.37 6.90 -1.56
CA ILE A 33 -7.35 5.96 -1.07
C ILE A 33 -7.74 6.57 0.27
N ARG A 34 -8.73 7.45 0.25
CA ARG A 34 -9.35 7.94 1.47
C ARG A 34 -10.07 6.75 2.02
N LEU A 35 -9.38 6.05 2.92
CA LEU A 35 -10.06 5.13 3.80
C LEU A 35 -11.14 5.95 4.53
N PRO A 36 -12.34 5.37 4.75
CA PRO A 36 -13.44 6.02 5.48
C PRO A 36 -13.06 6.60 6.86
N THR A 37 -11.85 6.36 7.36
CA THR A 37 -11.30 6.90 8.59
C THR A 37 -11.02 8.41 8.55
N ASP A 38 -10.95 9.05 7.37
CA ASP A 38 -10.71 10.50 7.23
C ASP A 38 -11.95 11.38 7.57
N PHE A 39 -13.12 10.78 7.78
CA PHE A 39 -14.33 11.49 8.22
C PHE A 39 -14.50 11.55 9.73
N ALA A 40 -13.56 11.02 10.51
CA ALA A 40 -13.59 11.13 11.96
C ALA A 40 -12.91 12.41 12.47
N GLY A 41 -13.02 13.49 11.68
CA GLY A 41 -12.82 14.84 12.17
C GLY A 41 -14.00 15.20 13.08
N ASP A 42 -13.69 15.53 14.32
CA ASP A 42 -14.53 16.33 15.22
C ASP A 42 -15.69 15.64 15.96
N ALA A 43 -15.83 14.32 15.86
CA ALA A 43 -16.57 13.55 16.86
C ALA A 43 -15.57 13.00 17.87
N LYS A 44 -15.64 13.45 19.13
CA LYS A 44 -14.90 12.93 20.30
C LYS A 44 -14.73 11.39 20.19
N LEU A 45 -13.60 10.95 19.63
CA LEU A 45 -13.40 9.58 19.11
C LEU A 45 -13.68 8.50 20.16
N CYS A 46 -13.45 8.87 21.42
CA CYS A 46 -13.87 8.13 22.58
C CYS A 46 -14.27 9.17 23.64
N SER A 47 -15.43 9.01 24.29
CA SER A 47 -15.69 9.76 25.52
C SER A 47 -14.81 9.15 26.62
N PRO A 48 -13.94 9.95 27.29
CA PRO A 48 -13.29 9.46 28.49
C PRO A 48 -14.39 9.21 29.51
N GLU A 49 -14.51 7.96 29.96
CA GLU A 49 -15.11 7.71 31.25
C GLU A 49 -14.10 8.24 32.29
N GLU A 50 -14.46 9.34 32.93
CA GLU A 50 -13.66 10.14 33.90
C GLU A 50 -13.24 9.36 35.17
N SER A 51 -13.41 8.05 35.22
CA SER A 51 -12.96 7.22 36.33
C SER A 51 -11.82 6.34 35.87
N SER A 52 -10.59 6.65 36.30
CA SER A 52 -9.46 5.71 36.22
C SER A 52 -9.73 4.55 37.17
N PRO A 53 -10.04 3.33 36.68
CA PRO A 53 -10.24 2.21 37.58
C PRO A 53 -8.87 1.77 38.12
N LYS A 54 -8.79 1.46 39.42
CA LYS A 54 -7.56 0.95 40.09
C LYS A 54 -7.05 -0.38 39.51
N SER A 55 -7.84 -1.03 38.67
CA SER A 55 -7.51 -2.28 37.95
C SER A 55 -8.22 -2.27 36.61
N CYS A 56 -7.51 -2.65 35.54
CA CYS A 56 -8.04 -2.70 34.19
C CYS A 56 -8.07 -4.14 33.64
N PRO A 57 -9.14 -4.91 33.89
CA PRO A 57 -9.31 -6.21 33.25
C PRO A 57 -9.89 -6.04 31.84
N VAL A 58 -9.17 -5.35 30.94
CA VAL A 58 -9.61 -5.19 29.55
C VAL A 58 -9.41 -6.51 28.81
N LYS A 59 -10.50 -7.10 28.35
CA LYS A 59 -10.51 -8.29 27.50
C LYS A 59 -11.53 -8.10 26.39
N CYS A 60 -11.07 -8.16 25.15
CA CYS A 60 -11.92 -8.17 23.98
C CYS A 60 -11.86 -9.55 23.30
N PHE A 61 -13.01 -10.07 22.89
CA PHE A 61 -13.08 -11.30 22.10
C PHE A 61 -12.70 -11.05 20.64
N ARG A 62 -13.08 -9.87 20.12
CA ARG A 62 -12.78 -9.43 18.77
C ARG A 62 -11.80 -8.24 18.84
N PRO A 63 -10.72 -8.26 18.05
CA PRO A 63 -9.83 -7.11 17.94
C PRO A 63 -10.58 -5.88 17.43
N ASP A 64 -10.40 -4.77 18.13
CA ASP A 64 -10.89 -3.44 17.79
C ASP A 64 -9.69 -2.47 17.87
N PRO A 65 -8.87 -2.38 16.80
CA PRO A 65 -7.61 -1.65 16.83
C PRO A 65 -7.86 -0.14 16.91
N VAL A 66 -7.14 0.55 17.79
CA VAL A 66 -7.11 2.02 17.89
C VAL A 66 -5.69 2.53 18.06
N CYS A 67 -5.41 3.72 17.52
CA CYS A 67 -4.10 4.33 17.60
C CYS A 67 -4.06 5.33 18.76
N GLY A 68 -3.20 5.09 19.74
CA GLY A 68 -2.94 6.04 20.81
C GLY A 68 -2.13 7.24 20.32
N GLU A 69 -2.23 8.37 21.02
CA GLU A 69 -1.35 9.54 20.81
C GLU A 69 0.14 9.21 20.98
N ASN A 70 0.45 8.12 21.69
CA ASN A 70 1.80 7.58 21.82
C ASN A 70 2.28 6.76 20.60
N GLY A 71 1.49 6.65 19.54
CA GLY A 71 1.83 5.87 18.34
C GLY A 71 1.75 4.36 18.53
N VAL A 72 1.18 3.88 19.65
CA VAL A 72 0.96 2.45 19.91
C VAL A 72 -0.45 2.05 19.48
N THR A 73 -0.56 0.92 18.79
CA THR A 73 -1.87 0.33 18.47
C THR A 73 -2.36 -0.48 19.66
N TYR A 74 -3.53 -0.11 20.18
CA TYR A 74 -4.29 -0.84 21.19
C TYR A 74 -5.31 -1.73 20.52
N TRP A 75 -5.55 -2.92 21.04
CA TRP A 75 -6.29 -3.97 20.33
C TRP A 75 -7.69 -4.19 20.83
N CYS A 76 -8.02 -3.65 22.01
CA CYS A 76 -9.34 -3.75 22.62
C CYS A 76 -10.07 -2.39 22.70
N GLY A 77 -9.85 -1.55 21.70
CA GLY A 77 -10.55 -0.27 21.53
C GLY A 77 -10.11 0.80 22.53
N CYS A 78 -10.99 1.80 22.71
CA CYS A 78 -10.73 2.95 23.58
C CYS A 78 -10.42 2.57 25.03
N ALA A 79 -11.06 1.51 25.56
CA ALA A 79 -10.88 1.09 26.96
C ALA A 79 -9.44 0.63 27.26
N ASP A 80 -8.79 -0.02 26.28
CA ASP A 80 -7.41 -0.48 26.34
C ASP A 80 -6.41 0.69 26.33
N ALA A 81 -6.65 1.65 25.42
CA ALA A 81 -5.89 2.89 25.32
C ALA A 81 -6.00 3.73 26.61
N TYR A 82 -7.21 3.92 27.12
CA TYR A 82 -7.44 4.68 28.36
C TYR A 82 -6.88 3.99 29.59
N CYS A 83 -6.98 2.65 29.66
CA CYS A 83 -6.33 1.93 30.73
C CYS A 83 -4.82 2.15 30.73
N SER A 84 -4.21 2.20 29.55
CA SER A 84 -2.79 2.48 29.37
C SER A 84 -2.44 3.97 29.56
N GLY A 85 -3.41 4.80 29.95
CA GLY A 85 -3.22 6.21 30.23
C GLY A 85 -3.01 7.08 29.00
N THR A 86 -3.33 6.59 27.80
CA THR A 86 -3.22 7.37 26.56
C THR A 86 -4.58 7.71 25.98
N ARG A 87 -4.67 8.85 25.31
CA ARG A 87 -5.81 9.20 24.48
C ARG A 87 -5.68 8.53 23.12
N VAL A 88 -6.81 8.32 22.46
CA VAL A 88 -6.88 7.77 21.10
C VAL A 88 -6.79 8.92 20.10
N ALA A 89 -5.77 8.88 19.23
CA ALA A 89 -5.56 9.83 18.15
C ALA A 89 -6.38 9.47 16.90
N LYS A 90 -6.57 8.17 16.62
CA LYS A 90 -7.28 7.67 15.43
C LYS A 90 -7.88 6.30 15.69
N LEU A 91 -9.05 6.01 15.10
CA LEU A 91 -9.59 4.65 15.04
C LEU A 91 -8.82 3.81 14.02
N GLY A 92 -8.52 2.55 14.35
CA GLY A 92 -7.65 1.70 13.56
C GLY A 92 -6.20 1.71 14.02
N TYR A 93 -5.32 1.09 13.22
CA TYR A 93 -3.91 0.93 13.54
C TYR A 93 -3.14 2.25 13.52
N CYS A 94 -2.07 2.31 14.31
CA CYS A 94 -1.09 3.37 14.16
C CYS A 94 -0.28 3.21 12.88
N GLU A 95 0.00 4.34 12.24
CA GLU A 95 0.86 4.40 11.08
C GLU A 95 2.32 4.25 11.52
N VAL A 96 2.91 3.09 11.24
CA VAL A 96 4.33 2.83 11.54
C VAL A 96 5.17 3.37 10.38
N GLY A 97 5.51 4.65 10.43
CA GLY A 97 6.61 5.23 9.65
C GLY A 97 6.47 5.26 8.12
N SER A 98 6.10 6.45 7.64
CA SER A 98 6.51 7.11 6.39
C SER A 98 6.29 6.41 5.04
N GLY A 99 5.22 6.87 4.37
CA GLY A 99 5.37 7.56 3.08
C GLY A 99 6.09 6.76 2.00
N GLY A 100 5.41 5.77 1.45
CA GLY A 100 5.86 5.11 0.25
C GLY A 100 4.76 4.26 -0.34
N SER A 101 4.08 4.78 -1.35
CA SER A 101 3.51 3.97 -2.43
C SER A 101 4.67 3.28 -3.16
N GLY A 102 5.37 2.42 -2.46
CA GLY A 102 6.52 1.69 -2.92
C GLY A 102 6.17 0.23 -2.76
N PRO A 103 6.29 -0.57 -3.82
CA PRO A 103 6.29 -2.01 -3.71
C PRO A 103 7.14 -2.50 -2.55
N LEU A 104 6.47 -2.96 -1.51
CA LEU A 104 7.02 -3.79 -0.44
C LEU A 104 7.96 -4.81 -1.10
N SER A 105 9.19 -4.88 -0.59
CA SER A 105 10.32 -5.80 -0.81
C SER A 105 10.18 -7.07 -1.70
N GLY A 106 8.98 -7.58 -1.99
CA GLY A 106 8.66 -8.68 -2.89
C GLY A 106 8.60 -8.35 -4.40
N GLN A 107 8.70 -7.08 -4.84
CA GLN A 107 8.75 -6.75 -6.28
C GLN A 107 10.14 -6.73 -6.91
N ALA A 108 11.22 -6.84 -6.13
CA ALA A 108 12.58 -6.86 -6.69
C ALA A 108 12.82 -8.10 -7.58
N PHE A 109 12.39 -9.29 -7.13
CA PHE A 109 12.46 -10.51 -7.93
C PHE A 109 11.56 -10.45 -9.17
N LEU A 110 10.40 -9.81 -9.06
CA LEU A 110 9.45 -9.67 -10.17
C LEU A 110 9.99 -8.75 -11.27
N LEU A 111 10.71 -7.68 -10.89
CA LEU A 111 11.36 -6.79 -11.84
C LEU A 111 12.50 -7.49 -12.58
N VAL A 112 13.36 -8.23 -11.86
CA VAL A 112 14.45 -9.01 -12.49
C VAL A 112 13.90 -10.07 -13.43
N HIS A 113 12.86 -10.78 -13.01
CA HIS A 113 12.20 -11.79 -13.83
C HIS A 113 11.57 -11.19 -15.09
N LEU A 114 10.92 -10.03 -14.96
CA LEU A 114 10.35 -9.31 -16.10
C LEU A 114 11.41 -8.89 -17.11
N ILE A 115 12.53 -8.31 -16.65
CA ILE A 115 13.64 -7.89 -17.52
C ILE A 115 14.23 -9.10 -18.26
N TRP A 116 14.44 -10.22 -17.56
CA TRP A 116 14.95 -11.44 -18.17
C TRP A 116 13.99 -11.94 -19.27
N LEU A 117 12.69 -12.04 -18.99
CA LEU A 117 11.71 -12.48 -19.99
C LEU A 117 11.69 -11.57 -21.23
N ILE A 118 11.85 -10.26 -21.07
CA ILE A 118 11.91 -9.31 -22.19
C ILE A 118 13.17 -9.58 -23.04
N VAL A 119 14.33 -9.76 -22.41
CA VAL A 119 15.61 -10.04 -23.12
C VAL A 119 15.55 -11.37 -23.87
N LEU A 120 15.02 -12.43 -23.25
CA LEU A 120 14.83 -13.72 -23.92
C LEU A 120 13.84 -13.61 -25.08
N GLY A 121 12.72 -12.91 -24.89
CA GLY A 121 11.74 -12.68 -25.94
C GLY A 121 12.36 -11.99 -27.17
N PHE A 122 13.17 -10.95 -26.96
CA PHE A 122 13.87 -10.26 -28.04
C PHE A 122 14.93 -11.15 -28.72
N SER A 123 15.67 -11.95 -27.95
CA SER A 123 16.69 -12.86 -28.48
C SER A 123 16.09 -13.91 -29.43
N VAL A 124 14.91 -14.45 -29.08
CA VAL A 124 14.16 -15.37 -29.95
C VAL A 124 13.60 -14.64 -31.17
N LEU A 125 13.03 -13.44 -31.00
CA LEU A 125 12.44 -12.66 -32.11
C LEU A 125 13.49 -12.25 -33.16
N CYS A 126 14.71 -11.94 -32.71
CA CYS A 126 15.84 -11.57 -33.56
C CYS A 126 16.65 -12.76 -34.08
N GLY A 127 16.31 -13.99 -33.69
CA GLY A 127 17.02 -15.21 -34.14
C GLY A 127 18.45 -15.32 -33.63
N LEU A 128 18.76 -14.74 -32.45
CA LEU A 128 20.07 -14.80 -31.79
C LEU A 128 20.24 -16.06 -30.91
N LEU A 129 19.19 -16.88 -30.80
CA LEU A 129 19.14 -18.16 -30.09
C LEU A 129 18.77 -19.29 -31.06
#